data_AF-A0A9E4SQS2-F1
#
_entry.id   AF-A0A9E4SQS2-F1
#
_cell.length_a   1.000
_cell.length_b   1.000
_cell.length_c   1.000
_cell.angle_alpha   90.00
_cell.angle_beta   90.00
_cell.angle_gamma   90.00
#
_symmetry.space_group_name_H-M   'P 1'
#
loop_
_entity.id
_entity.type
_entity.pdbx_description
1 polymer ?
#
loop_
_entity_poly.entity_id
_entity_poly.type
_entity_poly.pdbx_seq_one_letter_code
_entity_poly.pdbx_strand_id
1 'polypeptide(L)' 'YEPVREIAGAITPVPGGVGPMTIAMLLSNTVWLAEQTARR' A
#
# COMPACT_ATOMS: atom_id res chain seq x y z
N TYR A 1 -3.03 6.89 -17.17
CA TYR A 1 -4.29 6.18 -16.80
C TYR A 1 -5.48 6.73 -17.60
N GLU A 2 -5.28 7.83 -18.31
CA GLU A 2 -6.21 8.54 -19.17
C GLU A 2 -6.94 7.63 -20.16
N PRO A 3 -6.28 6.68 -20.86
CA PRO A 3 -6.98 5.82 -21.83
C PRO A 3 -8.02 4.88 -21.21
N VAL A 4 -7.90 4.59 -19.92
CA VAL A 4 -8.81 3.68 -19.19
C VAL A 4 -9.66 4.42 -18.15
N ARG A 5 -9.53 5.76 -18.08
CA ARG A 5 -10.17 6.59 -17.06
C ARG A 5 -11.69 6.58 -17.13
N GLU A 6 -12.23 6.49 -18.32
CA GLU A 6 -13.68 6.53 -18.57
C GLU A 6 -14.34 5.14 -18.42
N ILE A 7 -13.54 4.08 -18.41
CA ILE A 7 -14.02 2.69 -18.36
C ILE A 7 -13.93 2.15 -16.93
N ALA A 8 -12.89 2.51 -16.18
CA ALA A 8 -12.64 1.97 -14.86
C ALA A 8 -13.55 2.62 -13.79
N GLY A 9 -14.22 1.80 -12.97
CA GLY A 9 -15.04 2.27 -11.84
C GLY A 9 -14.22 2.89 -10.68
N ALA A 10 -12.93 2.61 -10.61
CA ALA A 10 -11.97 3.25 -9.70
C ALA A 10 -10.56 3.14 -10.26
N ILE A 11 -9.73 4.16 -10.02
CA ILE A 11 -8.32 4.21 -10.45
C ILE A 11 -7.46 4.74 -9.32
N THR A 12 -6.34 4.06 -9.05
CA THR A 12 -5.31 4.57 -8.14
C THR A 12 -4.51 5.68 -8.84
N PRO A 13 -4.43 6.89 -8.26
CA PRO A 13 -3.75 8.02 -8.91
C PRO A 13 -2.24 7.79 -9.01
N VAL A 14 -1.64 8.38 -10.03
CA VAL A 14 -0.19 8.46 -10.17
C VAL A 14 0.19 9.93 -10.40
N PRO A 15 1.04 10.54 -9.56
CA PRO A 15 1.63 9.98 -8.33
C PRO A 15 0.62 9.88 -7.16
N GLY A 16 0.97 9.14 -6.11
CA GLY A 16 0.20 9.11 -4.84
C GLY A 16 -0.67 7.88 -4.58
N GLY A 17 -0.72 6.90 -5.50
CA GLY A 17 -1.47 5.66 -5.33
C GLY A 17 -0.74 4.62 -4.48
N VAL A 18 -0.22 3.58 -5.12
CA VAL A 18 0.34 2.41 -4.41
C VAL A 18 1.69 2.68 -3.74
N GLY A 19 2.45 3.69 -4.19
CA GLY A 19 3.78 4.00 -3.66
C GLY A 19 3.80 4.26 -2.14
N PRO A 20 3.00 5.22 -1.64
CA PRO A 20 2.86 5.44 -0.19
C PRO A 20 2.41 4.20 0.59
N MET A 21 1.50 3.40 0.02
CA MET A 21 1.04 2.16 0.63
C MET A 21 2.15 1.13 0.77
N THR A 22 3.08 1.03 -0.19
CA THR A 22 4.23 0.12 -0.08
C THR A 22 5.09 0.41 1.15
N ILE A 23 5.38 1.70 1.42
CA ILE A 23 6.15 2.10 2.60
C ILE A 23 5.38 1.78 3.88
N ALA A 24 4.09 2.13 3.92
CA ALA A 24 3.25 1.85 5.08
C ALA A 24 3.17 0.34 5.38
N MET A 25 3.03 -0.50 4.36
CA MET A 25 2.97 -1.96 4.52
C MET A 25 4.30 -2.56 4.95
N LEU A 26 5.43 -2.04 4.48
CA LEU A 26 6.74 -2.46 4.98
C LEU A 26 6.85 -2.21 6.50
N LEU A 27 6.52 -0.99 6.94
CA LEU A 27 6.56 -0.63 8.36
C LEU A 27 5.57 -1.47 9.19
N SER A 28 4.35 -1.65 8.69
CA SER A 28 3.32 -2.47 9.33
C SER A 28 3.82 -3.91 9.55
N ASN A 29 4.45 -4.50 8.53
CA ASN A 29 4.99 -5.85 8.63
C ASN A 29 6.15 -5.93 9.62
N THR A 30 7.03 -4.92 9.64
CA THR A 30 8.13 -4.83 10.62
C THR A 30 7.60 -4.78 12.05
N VAL A 31 6.62 -3.92 12.33
CA VAL A 31 6.01 -3.80 13.66
C VAL A 31 5.33 -5.11 14.06
N TRP A 32 4.53 -5.70 13.16
CA TRP A 32 3.87 -6.97 13.42
C TRP A 32 4.87 -8.07 13.77
N LEU A 33 5.95 -8.22 13.01
CA LEU A 33 7.00 -9.21 13.30
C LEU A 33 7.71 -8.96 14.63
N ALA A 34 7.97 -7.70 14.97
CA ALA A 34 8.58 -7.34 16.25
C ALA A 34 7.67 -7.75 17.43
N GLU A 35 6.37 -7.45 17.34
CA GLU A 35 5.39 -7.86 18.35
C GLU A 35 5.26 -9.37 18.47
N GLN A 36 5.24 -10.10 17.35
CA GLN A 36 5.20 -11.58 17.36
C GLN A 36 6.45 -12.19 17.99
N THR A 37 7.63 -11.58 17.74
CA THR A 37 8.89 -12.04 18.31
C THR A 37 8.94 -11.76 19.81
N ALA A 38 8.45 -10.60 20.26
CA ALA A 38 8.41 -10.25 21.68
C ALA A 38 7.43 -11.08 22.52
N ARG A 39 6.46 -11.76 21.89
CA ARG A 39 5.49 -12.65 22.53
C ARG A 39 6.01 -14.09 22.71
N ARG A 40 7.17 -14.43 22.14
CA ARG A 40 7.84 -15.72 22.30
C ARG A 40 8.79 -15.68 23.49
#